data_AF-A0A1G2C0J3-F1
#
_entry.id   AF-A0A1G2C0J3-F1
#
_cell.length_a   1.000
_cell.length_b   1.000
_cell.length_c   1.000
_cell.angle_alpha   90.00
_cell.angle_beta   90.00
_cell.angle_gamma   90.00
#
_symmetry.space_group_name_H-M   'P 1'
#
loop_
_entity.id
_entity.type
_entity.pdbx_description
1 polymer ?
#
loop_
_entity_poly.entity_id
_entity_poly.type
_entity_poly.pdbx_seq_one_letter_code
_entity_poly.pdbx_strand_id
1 'polypeptide(L)'
;MASSDLLIQIEGLNDSQAEDVASFFRNEFPQKPITNSSQIEAVLNELVGTRQTRVGPIPNDDSQEVLRKIISYYISINQPIPILVPTAPKKPVINEGVDIAELSAIKTMACLHKRVLAHYKPGLSYTVRLEDVTGWYLENDTINTKQSILTYMQQFETLIKLFSYDSFIHTLRESTITTGDIFFNTASSLETYFAELIKASDYAEISDSKVKIPVELLRYGWKGSLPKKQLNFYRARCKKMYPEADNEMINQLLAKYFSSLLTHSILGISGVNPDWNGYIKLAFTPPVPDTPSSLVLNKIYYRTIPLNLHRHNVTFWRARGFFKIKNKTTKPALANWTEELNLKPCQTTISRGYINITLPTNYLLE
;
A
#
# COMPACT_ATOMS: atom_id res chain seq x y z
N MET A 1 26.15 -18.35 -8.29
CA MET A 1 25.91 -17.27 -9.29
C MET A 1 26.52 -16.00 -8.73
N ALA A 2 27.39 -15.32 -9.49
CA ALA A 2 27.96 -14.05 -9.05
C ALA A 2 26.82 -13.06 -8.77
N SER A 3 26.76 -12.53 -7.55
CA SER A 3 25.95 -11.37 -7.23
C SER A 3 26.43 -10.25 -8.16
N SER A 4 25.64 -9.90 -9.17
CA SER A 4 25.94 -8.67 -9.92
C SER A 4 25.68 -7.52 -8.96
N ASP A 5 26.76 -6.85 -8.57
CA ASP A 5 26.67 -5.71 -7.66
C ASP A 5 25.79 -4.62 -8.28
N LEU A 6 25.01 -3.94 -7.43
CA LEU A 6 24.22 -2.79 -7.84
C LEU A 6 25.15 -1.66 -8.26
N LEU A 7 25.07 -1.26 -9.52
CA LEU A 7 25.72 -0.06 -10.02
C LEU A 7 24.80 1.12 -9.74
N ILE A 8 25.33 2.15 -9.06
CA ILE A 8 24.57 3.33 -8.63
C ILE A 8 25.30 4.55 -9.15
N GLN A 9 24.62 5.34 -9.99
CA GLN A 9 25.12 6.60 -10.54
C GLN A 9 24.22 7.73 -10.04
N ILE A 10 24.80 8.75 -9.41
CA ILE A 10 24.08 9.83 -8.75
C ILE A 10 24.54 11.16 -9.35
N GLU A 11 23.59 11.98 -9.78
CA GLU A 11 23.85 13.28 -10.38
C GLU A 11 23.36 14.41 -9.47
N GLY A 12 24.15 15.48 -9.31
CA GLY A 12 23.71 16.69 -8.58
C GLY A 12 23.98 16.70 -7.06
N LEU A 13 24.83 15.80 -6.56
CA LEU A 13 25.31 15.74 -5.16
C LEU A 13 26.84 15.75 -5.10
N ASN A 14 27.42 16.22 -3.99
CA ASN A 14 28.85 16.04 -3.74
C ASN A 14 29.18 14.60 -3.31
N ASP A 15 30.45 14.21 -3.37
CA ASP A 15 30.88 12.82 -3.11
C ASP A 15 30.39 12.23 -1.79
N SER A 16 30.43 13.02 -0.71
CA SER A 16 29.97 12.56 0.61
C SER A 16 28.46 12.32 0.65
N GLN A 17 27.68 13.20 0.02
CA GLN A 17 26.22 13.07 -0.06
C GLN A 17 25.82 11.94 -1.01
N ALA A 18 26.53 11.80 -2.12
CA ALA A 18 26.33 10.72 -3.08
C ALA A 18 26.60 9.36 -2.43
N GLU A 19 27.65 9.23 -1.61
CA GLU A 19 27.92 7.96 -0.91
C GLU A 19 26.85 7.62 0.14
N ASP A 20 26.33 8.60 0.89
CA ASP A 20 25.20 8.35 1.80
C ASP A 20 23.95 7.88 1.04
N VAL A 21 23.64 8.51 -0.09
CA VAL A 21 22.51 8.12 -0.94
C VAL A 21 22.74 6.73 -1.53
N ALA A 22 23.94 6.42 -2.02
CA ALA A 22 24.31 5.10 -2.51
C ALA A 22 24.21 4.04 -1.40
N SER A 23 24.64 4.38 -0.19
CA SER A 23 24.50 3.55 1.02
C SER A 23 23.03 3.25 1.31
N PHE A 24 22.12 4.22 1.16
CA PHE A 24 20.68 3.94 1.26
C PHE A 24 20.25 2.89 0.23
N PHE A 25 20.70 2.92 -1.02
CA PHE A 25 20.31 1.89 -1.99
C PHE A 25 20.88 0.51 -1.65
N ARG A 26 22.13 0.43 -1.18
CA ARG A 26 22.80 -0.85 -0.86
C ARG A 26 22.30 -1.49 0.44
N ASN A 27 21.97 -0.68 1.44
CA ASN A 27 21.73 -1.16 2.79
C ASN A 27 20.26 -1.32 3.11
N GLU A 28 19.93 -2.34 3.89
CA GLU A 28 18.58 -2.49 4.44
C GLU A 28 18.32 -1.55 5.61
N PHE A 29 17.05 -1.40 5.97
CA PHE A 29 16.73 -0.67 7.19
C PHE A 29 17.26 -1.43 8.41
N PRO A 30 17.73 -0.73 9.46
CA PRO A 30 18.26 -1.39 10.66
C PRO A 30 17.28 -2.41 11.24
N GLN A 31 17.77 -3.63 11.51
CA GLN A 31 16.97 -4.72 12.04
C GLN A 31 17.49 -5.15 13.41
N LYS A 32 16.58 -5.43 14.34
CA LYS A 32 16.86 -6.23 15.53
C LYS A 32 15.76 -7.29 15.61
N PRO A 33 16.08 -8.59 15.46
CA PRO A 33 15.07 -9.63 15.60
C PRO A 33 14.57 -9.68 17.05
N ILE A 34 13.31 -10.04 17.21
CA ILE A 34 12.64 -10.20 18.50
C ILE A 34 12.90 -11.64 18.98
N THR A 35 13.55 -11.79 20.13
CA THR A 35 13.78 -13.12 20.73
C THR A 35 12.53 -13.61 21.46
N ASN A 36 12.01 -14.78 21.09
CA ASN A 36 10.90 -15.45 21.79
C ASN A 36 11.08 -16.98 21.78
N SER A 37 10.42 -17.69 22.70
CA SER A 37 10.63 -19.12 22.97
C SER A 37 9.94 -20.07 21.98
N SER A 38 8.81 -19.67 21.37
CA SER A 38 8.14 -20.47 20.34
C SER A 38 8.28 -19.81 18.95
N GLN A 39 8.41 -20.64 17.90
CA GLN A 39 8.55 -20.17 16.52
C GLN A 39 7.33 -19.35 16.06
N ILE A 40 6.12 -19.80 16.41
CA ILE A 40 4.86 -19.10 16.07
C ILE A 40 4.84 -17.71 16.69
N GLU A 41 5.14 -17.58 17.99
CA GLU A 41 5.12 -16.28 18.67
C GLU A 41 6.27 -15.37 18.22
N ALA A 42 7.43 -15.92 17.87
CA ALA A 42 8.51 -15.14 17.26
C ALA A 42 8.08 -14.53 15.93
N VAL A 43 7.47 -15.33 15.04
CA VAL A 43 6.96 -14.85 13.74
C VAL A 43 5.81 -13.85 13.93
N LEU A 44 4.87 -14.11 14.84
CA LEU A 44 3.78 -13.19 15.16
C LEU A 44 4.34 -11.83 15.62
N ASN A 45 5.32 -11.82 16.53
CA ASN A 45 5.92 -10.60 17.02
C ASN A 45 6.60 -9.79 15.92
N GLU A 46 7.26 -10.46 14.96
CA GLU A 46 7.86 -9.80 13.80
C GLU A 46 6.83 -9.15 12.87
N LEU A 47 5.68 -9.80 12.69
CA LEU A 47 4.54 -9.32 11.90
C LEU A 47 3.72 -8.22 12.58
N VAL A 48 3.57 -8.27 13.91
CA VAL A 48 2.93 -7.20 14.70
C VAL A 48 3.83 -5.97 14.75
N GLY A 49 5.15 -6.20 14.77
CA GLY A 49 6.18 -5.18 14.76
C GLY A 49 6.20 -4.29 16.00
N THR A 50 7.03 -3.26 15.95
CA THR A 50 7.20 -2.30 17.05
C THR A 50 6.64 -0.94 16.68
N ARG A 51 6.68 0.03 17.61
CA ARG A 51 6.38 1.44 17.28
C ARG A 51 7.29 2.00 16.18
N GLN A 52 8.44 1.39 15.92
CA GLN A 52 9.34 1.82 14.86
C GLN A 52 8.81 1.48 13.47
N THR A 53 8.14 0.33 13.32
CA THR A 53 7.65 -0.16 12.03
C THR A 53 6.15 0.04 11.85
N ARG A 54 5.37 0.14 12.93
CA ARG A 54 3.91 0.21 12.89
C ARG A 54 3.39 1.66 12.80
N VAL A 55 2.33 1.87 12.03
CA VAL A 55 1.58 3.15 11.98
C VAL A 55 0.25 3.09 12.75
N GLY A 56 -0.28 1.88 12.97
CA GLY A 56 -1.54 1.65 13.69
C GLY A 56 -1.37 1.13 15.13
N PRO A 57 -2.49 0.84 15.81
CA PRO A 57 -2.49 0.16 17.11
C PRO A 57 -1.93 -1.27 16.96
N ILE A 58 -1.51 -1.85 18.08
CA ILE A 58 -1.24 -3.30 18.15
C ILE A 58 -2.55 -4.02 17.80
N PRO A 59 -2.53 -5.08 16.96
CA PRO A 59 -3.73 -5.89 16.74
C PRO A 59 -4.29 -6.40 18.08
N ASN A 60 -5.61 -6.36 18.25
CA ASN A 60 -6.25 -6.86 19.47
C ASN A 60 -6.13 -8.39 19.57
N ASP A 61 -6.60 -8.97 20.68
CA ASP A 61 -6.44 -10.40 20.94
C ASP A 61 -7.11 -11.28 19.87
N ASP A 62 -8.31 -10.90 19.41
CA ASP A 62 -9.01 -11.60 18.33
C ASP A 62 -8.22 -11.57 17.01
N SER A 63 -7.64 -10.42 16.66
CA SER A 63 -6.77 -10.30 15.50
C SER A 63 -5.53 -11.16 15.66
N GLN A 64 -4.86 -11.11 16.82
CA GLN A 64 -3.67 -11.91 17.07
C GLN A 64 -3.97 -13.41 17.01
N GLU A 65 -5.12 -13.85 17.49
CA GLU A 65 -5.55 -15.23 17.40
C GLU A 65 -5.76 -15.68 15.94
N VAL A 66 -6.37 -14.84 15.11
CA VAL A 66 -6.48 -15.10 13.66
C VAL A 66 -5.10 -15.17 13.01
N LEU A 67 -4.20 -14.24 13.35
CA LEU A 67 -2.83 -14.25 12.82
C LEU A 67 -2.07 -15.52 13.25
N ARG A 68 -2.18 -15.95 14.50
CA ARG A 68 -1.59 -17.21 15.00
C ARG A 68 -2.07 -18.42 14.21
N LYS A 69 -3.38 -18.51 13.94
CA LYS A 69 -3.96 -19.61 13.16
C LYS A 69 -3.37 -19.68 11.75
N ILE A 70 -3.27 -18.53 11.08
CA ILE A 70 -2.65 -18.43 9.74
C ILE A 70 -1.18 -18.86 9.82
N ILE A 71 -0.40 -18.29 10.74
CA ILE A 71 1.02 -18.60 10.91
C ILE A 71 1.22 -20.08 11.21
N SER A 72 0.46 -20.65 12.14
CA SER A 72 0.53 -22.05 12.53
C SER A 72 0.24 -22.98 11.36
N TYR A 73 -0.77 -22.67 10.53
CA TYR A 73 -1.08 -23.46 9.35
C TYR A 73 0.12 -23.51 8.39
N TYR A 74 0.64 -22.34 7.98
CA TYR A 74 1.73 -22.28 7.01
C TYR A 74 3.03 -22.89 7.53
N ILE A 75 3.32 -22.74 8.82
CA ILE A 75 4.43 -23.45 9.48
C ILE A 75 4.24 -24.97 9.41
N SER A 76 3.04 -25.47 9.70
CA SER A 76 2.78 -26.92 9.72
C SER A 76 2.97 -27.61 8.36
N ILE A 77 2.78 -26.88 7.27
CA ILE A 77 2.97 -27.37 5.90
C ILE A 77 4.29 -26.89 5.26
N ASN A 78 5.14 -26.20 6.03
CA ASN A 78 6.43 -25.66 5.61
C ASN A 78 6.35 -24.79 4.32
N GLN A 79 5.32 -23.96 4.22
CA GLN A 79 5.14 -23.00 3.13
C GLN A 79 5.30 -21.54 3.58
N PRO A 80 5.73 -20.62 2.70
CA PRO A 80 5.80 -19.20 3.03
C PRO A 80 4.43 -18.66 3.49
N ILE A 81 4.42 -17.78 4.49
CA ILE A 81 3.17 -17.16 4.97
C ILE A 81 2.72 -16.13 3.93
N PRO A 82 1.49 -16.22 3.38
CA PRO A 82 1.02 -15.28 2.37
C PRO A 82 0.66 -13.92 2.96
N ILE A 83 1.17 -12.87 2.31
CA ILE A 83 0.91 -11.48 2.65
C ILE A 83 0.27 -10.77 1.45
N LEU A 84 -0.93 -10.23 1.63
CA LEU A 84 -1.58 -9.37 0.64
C LEU A 84 -1.28 -7.90 0.91
N VAL A 85 -0.77 -7.19 -0.09
CA VAL A 85 -0.45 -5.76 -0.02
C VAL A 85 -1.32 -5.00 -1.02
N PRO A 86 -2.41 -4.33 -0.59
CA PRO A 86 -3.17 -3.46 -1.48
C PRO A 86 -2.40 -2.16 -1.74
N THR A 87 -2.44 -1.68 -2.98
CA THR A 87 -1.84 -0.39 -3.37
C THR A 87 -2.82 0.40 -4.23
N ALA A 88 -2.58 1.70 -4.41
CA ALA A 88 -3.28 2.48 -5.44
C ALA A 88 -2.70 2.21 -6.84
N PRO A 89 -3.39 2.61 -7.92
CA PRO A 89 -2.92 2.51 -9.30
C PRO A 89 -1.61 3.26 -9.60
N LYS A 90 -1.46 4.47 -9.04
CA LYS A 90 -0.35 5.39 -9.32
C LYS A 90 -0.22 6.49 -8.25
N LYS A 91 0.77 7.37 -8.42
CA LYS A 91 0.87 8.63 -7.68
C LYS A 91 -0.33 9.56 -7.98
N PRO A 92 -0.69 10.48 -7.06
CA PRO A 92 -1.78 11.42 -7.28
C PRO A 92 -1.56 12.38 -8.45
N VAL A 93 -0.30 12.69 -8.78
CA VAL A 93 0.07 13.54 -9.91
C VAL A 93 0.25 12.67 -11.16
N ILE A 94 -0.34 13.08 -12.27
CA ILE A 94 -0.25 12.37 -13.55
C ILE A 94 1.20 12.40 -14.05
N ASN A 95 1.64 11.29 -14.64
CA ASN A 95 3.00 11.09 -15.18
C ASN A 95 4.14 11.08 -14.15
N GLU A 96 3.81 11.09 -12.85
CA GLU A 96 4.81 10.84 -11.81
C GLU A 96 5.06 9.33 -11.68
N GLY A 97 6.35 8.99 -11.69
CA GLY A 97 6.83 7.62 -11.60
C GLY A 97 7.00 7.14 -10.16
N VAL A 98 7.72 6.03 -10.03
CA VAL A 98 8.19 5.54 -8.73
C VAL A 98 9.37 6.38 -8.23
N ASP A 99 9.45 6.56 -6.91
CA ASP A 99 10.51 7.33 -6.27
C ASP A 99 11.02 6.64 -4.99
N ILE A 100 11.71 7.39 -4.12
CA ILE A 100 12.23 6.88 -2.84
C ILE A 100 11.11 6.29 -1.95
N ALA A 101 9.86 6.70 -2.11
CA ALA A 101 8.75 6.18 -1.33
C ALA A 101 8.44 4.72 -1.68
N GLU A 102 8.31 4.39 -2.98
CA GLU A 102 8.09 3.01 -3.44
C GLU A 102 9.24 2.11 -3.01
N LEU A 103 10.48 2.55 -3.23
CA LEU A 103 11.65 1.78 -2.81
C LEU A 103 11.66 1.56 -1.29
N SER A 104 11.28 2.56 -0.49
CA SER A 104 11.20 2.42 0.96
C SER A 104 10.15 1.39 1.40
N ALA A 105 8.99 1.35 0.73
CA ALA A 105 7.98 0.33 1.00
C ALA A 105 8.49 -1.08 0.65
N ILE A 106 9.11 -1.24 -0.52
CA ILE A 106 9.73 -2.51 -0.96
C ILE A 106 10.77 -2.98 0.06
N LYS A 107 11.67 -2.08 0.49
CA LYS A 107 12.69 -2.38 1.51
C LYS A 107 12.07 -2.71 2.86
N THR A 108 10.98 -2.07 3.25
CA THR A 108 10.25 -2.41 4.48
C THR A 108 9.73 -3.85 4.43
N MET A 109 9.17 -4.29 3.29
CA MET A 109 8.72 -5.67 3.08
C MET A 109 9.91 -6.66 3.10
N ALA A 110 11.01 -6.34 2.40
CA ALA A 110 12.22 -7.16 2.40
C ALA A 110 12.81 -7.31 3.81
N CYS A 111 12.84 -6.22 4.59
CA CYS A 111 13.32 -6.26 5.96
C CYS A 111 12.43 -7.12 6.85
N LEU A 112 11.10 -7.04 6.69
CA LEU A 112 10.18 -7.90 7.43
C LEU A 112 10.37 -9.38 7.06
N HIS A 113 10.51 -9.69 5.77
CA HIS A 113 10.78 -11.05 5.30
C HIS A 113 12.05 -11.62 5.94
N LYS A 114 13.15 -10.86 5.96
CA LYS A 114 14.41 -11.30 6.58
C LYS A 114 14.31 -11.55 8.08
N ARG A 115 13.58 -10.70 8.82
CA ARG A 115 13.36 -10.95 10.26
C ARG A 115 12.54 -12.23 10.47
N VAL A 116 11.53 -12.47 9.65
CA VAL A 116 10.78 -13.74 9.70
C VAL A 116 11.66 -14.94 9.32
N LEU A 117 12.53 -14.82 8.31
CA LEU A 117 13.48 -15.88 7.92
C LEU A 117 14.41 -16.31 9.06
N ALA A 118 14.76 -15.40 9.97
CA ALA A 118 15.56 -15.72 11.15
C ALA A 118 14.87 -16.71 12.10
N HIS A 119 13.54 -16.82 12.03
CA HIS A 119 12.73 -17.73 12.85
C HIS A 119 12.08 -18.84 12.03
N TYR A 120 11.76 -18.62 10.75
CA TYR A 120 11.01 -19.52 9.89
C TYR A 120 11.53 -19.48 8.45
N LYS A 121 12.23 -20.55 8.03
CA LYS A 121 12.98 -20.61 6.75
C LYS A 121 12.17 -20.32 5.48
N PRO A 122 10.91 -20.78 5.32
CA PRO A 122 10.10 -20.41 4.16
C PRO A 122 9.76 -18.91 4.11
N GLY A 123 9.80 -18.22 5.24
CA GLY A 123 9.61 -16.77 5.29
C GLY A 123 8.20 -16.32 4.92
N LEU A 124 8.15 -15.24 4.15
CA LEU A 124 6.92 -14.58 3.70
C LEU A 124 6.86 -14.58 2.17
N SER A 125 5.67 -14.71 1.59
CA SER A 125 5.40 -14.46 0.18
C SER A 125 4.39 -13.33 0.05
N TYR A 126 4.78 -12.24 -0.60
CA TYR A 126 3.92 -11.08 -0.81
C TYR A 126 3.26 -11.14 -2.19
N THR A 127 1.96 -10.83 -2.21
CA THR A 127 1.24 -10.44 -3.41
C THR A 127 0.86 -8.97 -3.28
N VAL A 128 1.49 -8.13 -4.09
CA VAL A 128 1.18 -6.71 -4.21
C VAL A 128 0.11 -6.56 -5.29
N ARG A 129 -1.10 -6.18 -4.90
CA ARG A 129 -2.20 -5.94 -5.85
C ARG A 129 -2.04 -4.57 -6.47
N LEU A 130 -1.89 -4.53 -7.79
CA LEU A 130 -1.78 -3.33 -8.59
C LEU A 130 -3.14 -3.01 -9.24
N GLU A 131 -3.75 -1.91 -8.82
CA GLU A 131 -5.14 -1.53 -9.13
C GLU A 131 -5.31 -0.79 -10.48
N ASP A 132 -4.88 -1.36 -11.60
CA ASP A 132 -4.91 -0.66 -12.90
C ASP A 132 -6.33 -0.41 -13.41
N VAL A 133 -7.14 -1.46 -13.49
CA VAL A 133 -8.53 -1.37 -13.98
C VAL A 133 -9.36 -0.43 -13.10
N THR A 134 -9.20 -0.52 -11.78
CA THR A 134 -9.83 0.41 -10.83
C THR A 134 -9.35 1.84 -11.04
N GLY A 135 -8.06 2.05 -11.30
CA GLY A 135 -7.52 3.36 -11.61
C GLY A 135 -8.11 3.96 -12.88
N TRP A 136 -8.24 3.17 -13.95
CA TRP A 136 -8.90 3.61 -15.19
C TRP A 136 -10.34 4.04 -14.96
N TYR A 137 -11.07 3.26 -14.14
CA TYR A 137 -12.44 3.59 -13.77
C TYR A 137 -12.51 4.89 -12.97
N LEU A 138 -11.72 5.03 -11.90
CA LEU A 138 -11.80 6.17 -10.98
C LEU A 138 -11.28 7.48 -11.57
N GLU A 139 -10.25 7.44 -12.42
CA GLU A 139 -9.55 8.61 -12.94
C GLU A 139 -9.93 9.00 -14.38
N ASN A 140 -11.02 8.43 -14.89
CA ASN A 140 -11.50 8.56 -16.27
C ASN A 140 -10.60 7.83 -17.28
N ASP A 141 -11.24 7.04 -18.15
CA ASP A 141 -10.63 6.04 -19.04
C ASP A 141 -9.89 6.65 -20.25
N THR A 142 -8.98 7.58 -20.00
CA THR A 142 -8.21 8.28 -21.03
C THR A 142 -6.91 7.54 -21.33
N ILE A 143 -6.42 7.66 -22.58
CA ILE A 143 -5.14 7.08 -23.02
C ILE A 143 -3.99 7.53 -22.10
N ASN A 144 -3.96 8.82 -21.75
CA ASN A 144 -2.93 9.37 -20.88
C ASN A 144 -2.96 8.76 -19.47
N THR A 145 -4.15 8.57 -18.90
CA THR A 145 -4.32 7.93 -17.58
C THR A 145 -3.88 6.47 -17.60
N LYS A 146 -4.30 5.71 -18.62
CA LYS A 146 -3.86 4.32 -18.82
C LYS A 146 -2.34 4.24 -18.91
N GLN A 147 -1.73 5.07 -19.75
CA GLN A 147 -0.28 5.06 -19.95
C GLN A 147 0.46 5.43 -18.66
N SER A 148 0.01 6.47 -17.94
CA SER A 148 0.62 6.88 -16.67
C SER A 148 0.57 5.76 -15.62
N ILE A 149 -0.56 5.06 -15.49
CA ILE A 149 -0.72 3.94 -14.56
C ILE A 149 0.19 2.76 -14.97
N LEU A 150 0.18 2.38 -16.25
CA LEU A 150 0.99 1.28 -16.76
C LEU A 150 2.49 1.54 -16.58
N THR A 151 2.95 2.77 -16.87
CA THR A 151 4.34 3.17 -16.66
C THR A 151 4.72 3.08 -15.18
N TYR A 152 3.89 3.61 -14.26
CA TYR A 152 4.15 3.53 -12.82
C TYR A 152 4.27 2.08 -12.34
N MET A 153 3.36 1.20 -12.77
CA MET A 153 3.37 -0.22 -12.41
C MET A 153 4.58 -0.96 -12.96
N GLN A 154 4.95 -0.73 -14.22
CA GLN A 154 6.14 -1.32 -14.83
C GLN A 154 7.41 -0.88 -14.11
N GLN A 155 7.51 0.40 -13.74
CA GLN A 155 8.64 0.90 -12.94
C GLN A 155 8.67 0.27 -11.55
N PHE A 156 7.53 0.08 -10.89
CA PHE A 156 7.44 -0.58 -9.58
C PHE A 156 7.89 -2.04 -9.64
N GLU A 157 7.45 -2.79 -10.65
CA GLU A 157 7.90 -4.16 -10.90
C GLU A 157 9.40 -4.23 -11.24
N THR A 158 9.90 -3.25 -11.99
CA THR A 158 11.32 -3.12 -12.31
C THR A 158 12.15 -2.91 -11.05
N LEU A 159 11.69 -2.09 -10.10
CA LEU A 159 12.33 -1.95 -8.79
C LEU A 159 12.41 -3.29 -8.05
N ILE A 160 11.33 -4.05 -7.99
CA ILE A 160 11.33 -5.35 -7.30
C ILE A 160 12.40 -6.29 -7.88
N LYS A 161 12.46 -6.40 -9.22
CA LYS A 161 13.44 -7.24 -9.92
C LYS A 161 14.88 -6.74 -9.76
N LEU A 162 15.08 -5.42 -9.83
CA LEU A 162 16.39 -4.80 -9.72
C LEU A 162 17.04 -5.04 -8.35
N PHE A 163 16.24 -5.11 -7.28
CA PHE A 163 16.71 -5.48 -5.94
C PHE A 163 16.66 -7.01 -5.68
N SER A 164 16.31 -7.81 -6.68
CA SER A 164 16.16 -9.27 -6.60
C SER A 164 15.22 -9.73 -5.49
N TYR A 165 14.14 -8.99 -5.30
CA TYR A 165 13.07 -9.33 -4.36
C TYR A 165 11.91 -10.07 -5.02
N ASP A 166 11.98 -10.31 -6.33
CA ASP A 166 10.97 -11.00 -7.13
C ASP A 166 10.76 -12.49 -6.75
N SER A 167 11.68 -13.05 -5.96
CA SER A 167 11.55 -14.39 -5.38
C SER A 167 10.52 -14.49 -4.25
N PHE A 168 10.17 -13.36 -3.60
CA PHE A 168 9.21 -13.34 -2.50
C PHE A 168 8.23 -12.16 -2.55
N ILE A 169 8.42 -11.18 -3.44
CA ILE A 169 7.47 -10.11 -3.72
C ILE A 169 6.98 -10.26 -5.16
N HIS A 170 5.71 -10.62 -5.30
CA HIS A 170 5.05 -10.76 -6.60
C HIS A 170 4.02 -9.65 -6.78
N THR A 171 3.79 -9.24 -8.01
CA THR A 171 2.71 -8.30 -8.37
C THR A 171 1.55 -9.06 -9.02
N LEU A 172 0.34 -8.58 -8.79
CA LEU A 172 -0.87 -9.05 -9.44
C LEU A 172 -1.66 -7.85 -9.92
N ARG A 173 -1.75 -7.69 -11.24
CA ARG A 173 -2.50 -6.60 -11.87
C ARG A 173 -3.96 -7.00 -12.03
N GLU A 174 -4.90 -6.08 -11.84
CA GLU A 174 -6.33 -6.40 -12.03
C GLU A 174 -6.61 -6.77 -13.49
N SER A 175 -5.91 -6.14 -14.44
CA SER A 175 -6.04 -6.40 -15.89
C SER A 175 -5.65 -7.82 -16.33
N THR A 176 -4.98 -8.61 -15.47
CA THR A 176 -4.73 -10.04 -15.75
C THR A 176 -5.91 -10.94 -15.38
N ILE A 177 -6.90 -10.41 -14.67
CA ILE A 177 -8.07 -11.16 -14.16
C ILE A 177 -9.37 -10.65 -14.80
N THR A 178 -9.47 -9.34 -15.05
CA THR A 178 -10.68 -8.73 -15.64
C THR A 178 -10.32 -7.69 -16.69
N THR A 179 -11.31 -7.32 -17.51
CA THR A 179 -11.20 -6.22 -18.48
C THR A 179 -11.82 -4.94 -17.93
N GLY A 180 -11.45 -3.79 -18.51
CA GLY A 180 -12.08 -2.50 -18.21
C GLY A 180 -13.60 -2.58 -18.35
N ASP A 181 -14.09 -3.11 -19.47
CA ASP A 181 -15.53 -3.18 -19.75
C ASP A 181 -16.31 -3.98 -18.70
N ILE A 182 -15.81 -5.15 -18.29
CA ILE A 182 -16.47 -5.98 -17.27
C ILE A 182 -16.50 -5.24 -15.93
N PHE A 183 -15.36 -4.66 -15.54
CA PHE A 183 -15.27 -3.92 -14.28
C PHE A 183 -16.19 -2.70 -14.28
N PHE A 184 -16.15 -1.89 -15.35
CA PHE A 184 -16.87 -0.62 -15.43
C PHE A 184 -18.37 -0.86 -15.42
N ASN A 185 -18.86 -1.80 -16.22
CA ASN A 185 -20.28 -2.16 -16.24
C ASN A 185 -20.75 -2.65 -14.85
N THR A 186 -19.94 -3.49 -14.20
CA THR A 186 -20.26 -3.99 -12.85
C THR A 186 -20.29 -2.83 -11.84
N ALA A 187 -19.24 -2.01 -11.79
CA ALA A 187 -19.13 -0.90 -10.85
C ALA A 187 -20.22 0.17 -11.09
N SER A 188 -20.47 0.57 -12.33
CA SER A 188 -21.49 1.56 -12.66
C SER A 188 -22.91 1.10 -12.37
N SER A 189 -23.20 -0.21 -12.48
CA SER A 189 -24.49 -0.75 -12.06
C SER A 189 -24.74 -0.63 -10.53
N LEU A 190 -23.67 -0.47 -9.74
CA LEU A 190 -23.75 -0.37 -8.28
C LEU A 190 -23.73 1.08 -7.77
N GLU A 191 -23.32 2.04 -8.59
CA GLU A 191 -23.15 3.46 -8.19
C GLU A 191 -24.44 4.06 -7.62
N THR A 192 -25.58 3.84 -8.27
CA THR A 192 -26.87 4.38 -7.83
C THR A 192 -27.24 3.88 -6.42
N TYR A 193 -27.04 2.58 -6.15
CA TYR A 193 -27.34 2.01 -4.83
C TYR A 193 -26.39 2.55 -3.75
N PHE A 194 -25.12 2.78 -4.07
CA PHE A 194 -24.20 3.42 -3.12
C PHE A 194 -24.55 4.89 -2.88
N ALA A 195 -25.01 5.62 -3.92
CA ALA A 195 -25.48 6.99 -3.75
C ALA A 195 -26.70 7.05 -2.81
N GLU A 196 -27.65 6.10 -2.94
CA GLU A 196 -28.77 5.94 -2.01
C GLU A 196 -28.30 5.63 -0.59
N LEU A 197 -27.35 4.69 -0.42
CA LEU A 197 -26.81 4.32 0.88
C LEU A 197 -26.10 5.50 1.57
N ILE A 198 -25.31 6.28 0.81
CA ILE A 198 -24.63 7.48 1.33
C ILE A 198 -25.67 8.50 1.81
N LYS A 199 -26.71 8.78 1.00
CA LYS A 199 -27.80 9.68 1.38
C LYS A 199 -28.52 9.18 2.64
N ALA A 200 -28.87 7.90 2.69
CA ALA A 200 -29.52 7.30 3.87
C ALA A 200 -28.65 7.40 5.14
N SER A 201 -27.32 7.28 4.99
CA SER A 201 -26.36 7.37 6.09
C SER A 201 -26.21 8.80 6.65
N ASP A 202 -26.51 9.84 5.85
CA ASP A 202 -26.50 11.23 6.32
C ASP A 202 -27.61 11.54 7.32
N TYR A 203 -28.79 10.93 7.12
CA TYR A 203 -29.98 11.14 7.97
C TYR A 203 -29.98 10.27 9.23
N ALA A 204 -29.03 9.34 9.38
CA ALA A 204 -28.92 8.50 10.57
C ALA A 204 -28.28 9.30 11.72
N GLU A 205 -29.09 10.09 12.44
CA GLU A 205 -28.58 10.92 13.53
C GLU A 205 -28.27 10.15 14.83
N ILE A 206 -28.79 8.92 15.01
CA ILE A 206 -28.86 8.31 16.35
C ILE A 206 -28.42 6.83 16.42
N SER A 207 -28.49 6.03 15.34
CA SER A 207 -27.89 4.69 15.36
C SER A 207 -27.76 4.09 13.95
N ASP A 208 -26.61 3.45 13.67
CA ASP A 208 -26.32 2.72 12.43
C ASP A 208 -27.35 1.61 12.11
N SER A 209 -28.04 1.07 13.14
CA SER A 209 -29.01 -0.01 13.00
C SER A 209 -30.29 0.33 12.23
N LYS A 210 -30.52 1.62 11.92
CA LYS A 210 -31.73 2.10 11.21
C LYS A 210 -31.50 2.48 9.74
N VAL A 211 -30.26 2.40 9.24
CA VAL A 211 -29.97 2.70 7.83
C VAL A 211 -30.50 1.56 6.97
N LYS A 212 -31.48 1.85 6.10
CA LYS A 212 -31.98 0.88 5.12
C LYS A 212 -30.93 0.70 4.02
N ILE A 213 -30.30 -0.46 4.01
CA ILE A 213 -29.34 -0.84 2.96
C ILE A 213 -30.14 -1.27 1.72
N PRO A 214 -29.81 -0.76 0.51
CA PRO A 214 -30.40 -1.26 -0.73
C PRO A 214 -30.27 -2.78 -0.86
N VAL A 215 -31.33 -3.45 -1.30
CA VAL A 215 -31.42 -4.93 -1.35
C VAL A 215 -30.38 -5.50 -2.31
N GLU A 216 -30.07 -4.75 -3.37
CA GLU A 216 -29.09 -5.09 -4.38
C GLU A 216 -27.68 -5.17 -3.79
N LEU A 217 -27.30 -4.21 -2.93
CA LEU A 217 -26.01 -4.25 -2.25
C LEU A 217 -25.89 -5.49 -1.35
N LEU A 218 -26.96 -5.85 -0.63
CA LEU A 218 -27.00 -7.06 0.18
C LEU A 218 -26.87 -8.32 -0.68
N ARG A 219 -27.55 -8.37 -1.84
CA ARG A 219 -27.47 -9.47 -2.80
C ARG A 219 -26.06 -9.68 -3.33
N TYR A 220 -25.31 -8.60 -3.55
CA TYR A 220 -23.91 -8.65 -3.97
C TYR A 220 -22.92 -8.85 -2.81
N GLY A 221 -23.40 -9.04 -1.59
CA GLY A 221 -22.57 -9.39 -0.43
C GLY A 221 -22.06 -8.22 0.39
N TRP A 222 -22.53 -6.99 0.13
CA TRP A 222 -22.29 -5.87 1.03
C TRP A 222 -22.96 -6.12 2.40
N LYS A 223 -22.31 -5.70 3.48
CA LYS A 223 -22.80 -5.92 4.85
C LYS A 223 -22.70 -4.63 5.66
N GLY A 224 -23.81 -4.28 6.31
CA GLY A 224 -23.88 -3.15 7.25
C GLY A 224 -24.04 -1.78 6.58
N SER A 225 -24.27 -0.78 7.43
CA SER A 225 -24.34 0.63 7.04
C SER A 225 -22.95 1.19 6.72
N LEU A 226 -22.89 2.45 6.26
CA LEU A 226 -21.67 3.24 6.25
C LEU A 226 -21.64 4.14 7.49
N PRO A 227 -20.83 3.83 8.52
CA PRO A 227 -20.76 4.64 9.73
C PRO A 227 -20.43 6.11 9.42
N LYS A 228 -21.11 7.04 10.10
CA LYS A 228 -20.95 8.49 9.85
C LYS A 228 -19.50 8.96 9.98
N LYS A 229 -18.73 8.42 10.93
CA LYS A 229 -17.30 8.76 11.07
C LYS A 229 -16.47 8.29 9.88
N GLN A 230 -16.76 7.09 9.36
CA GLN A 230 -16.11 6.55 8.17
C GLN A 230 -16.45 7.41 6.94
N LEU A 231 -17.72 7.76 6.75
CA LEU A 231 -18.16 8.60 5.64
C LEU A 231 -17.51 9.98 5.69
N ASN A 232 -17.52 10.63 6.87
CA ASN A 232 -16.87 11.93 7.07
C ASN A 232 -15.35 11.86 6.83
N PHE A 233 -14.71 10.76 7.23
CA PHE A 233 -13.30 10.54 6.95
C PHE A 233 -13.02 10.53 5.44
N TYR A 234 -13.82 9.82 4.64
CA TYR A 234 -13.63 9.80 3.19
C TYR A 234 -14.00 11.13 2.52
N ARG A 235 -15.09 11.79 2.95
CA ARG A 235 -15.45 13.13 2.47
C ARG A 235 -14.34 14.16 2.68
N ALA A 236 -13.74 14.17 3.86
CA ALA A 236 -12.62 15.08 4.15
C ALA A 236 -11.43 14.84 3.21
N ARG A 237 -11.18 13.58 2.83
CA ARG A 237 -10.13 13.25 1.85
C ARG A 237 -10.50 13.71 0.44
N CYS A 238 -11.75 13.51 0.02
CA CYS A 238 -12.24 14.01 -1.27
C CYS A 238 -12.13 15.54 -1.34
N LYS A 239 -12.57 16.27 -0.31
CA LYS A 239 -12.43 17.75 -0.23
C LYS A 239 -10.99 18.21 -0.34
N LYS A 240 -10.04 17.47 0.24
CA LYS A 240 -8.62 17.79 0.11
C LYS A 240 -8.08 17.57 -1.31
N MET A 241 -8.62 16.58 -2.04
CA MET A 241 -8.19 16.25 -3.41
C MET A 241 -8.91 17.10 -4.47
N TYR A 242 -10.15 17.51 -4.18
CA TYR A 242 -11.01 18.30 -5.05
C TYR A 242 -11.60 19.47 -4.23
N PRO A 243 -10.83 20.55 -3.98
CA PRO A 243 -11.26 21.66 -3.13
C PRO A 243 -12.51 22.39 -3.65
N GLU A 244 -12.66 22.43 -4.97
CA GLU A 244 -13.78 23.08 -5.67
C GLU A 244 -15.02 22.18 -5.80
N ALA A 245 -14.94 20.91 -5.40
CA ALA A 245 -16.06 19.98 -5.51
C ALA A 245 -17.11 20.28 -4.44
N ASP A 246 -18.37 20.43 -4.87
CA ASP A 246 -19.50 20.54 -3.96
C ASP A 246 -19.82 19.19 -3.27
N ASN A 247 -20.74 19.20 -2.32
CA ASN A 247 -21.09 18.00 -1.56
C ASN A 247 -21.72 16.90 -2.44
N GLU A 248 -22.43 17.27 -3.52
CA GLU A 248 -23.08 16.29 -4.40
C GLU A 248 -22.03 15.57 -5.25
N MET A 249 -21.11 16.31 -5.84
CA MET A 249 -19.96 15.76 -6.56
C MET A 249 -19.11 14.87 -5.64
N ILE A 250 -18.87 15.28 -4.39
CA ILE A 250 -18.17 14.43 -3.41
C ILE A 250 -18.92 13.12 -3.15
N ASN A 251 -20.24 13.18 -2.96
CA ASN A 251 -21.04 11.98 -2.74
C ASN A 251 -21.03 11.05 -3.96
N GLN A 252 -21.04 11.60 -5.18
CA GLN A 252 -20.89 10.82 -6.42
C GLN A 252 -19.51 10.15 -6.50
N LEU A 253 -18.43 10.88 -6.20
CA LEU A 253 -17.08 10.30 -6.13
C LEU A 253 -16.97 9.18 -5.09
N LEU A 254 -17.65 9.32 -3.95
CA LEU A 254 -17.70 8.28 -2.92
C LEU A 254 -18.54 7.08 -3.35
N ALA A 255 -19.68 7.30 -4.02
CA ALA A 255 -20.49 6.21 -4.55
C ALA A 255 -19.68 5.38 -5.57
N LYS A 256 -18.97 6.07 -6.48
CA LYS A 256 -18.03 5.48 -7.43
C LYS A 256 -16.86 4.74 -6.76
N TYR A 257 -16.35 5.26 -5.65
CA TYR A 257 -15.31 4.59 -4.88
C TYR A 257 -15.83 3.33 -4.17
N PHE A 258 -16.98 3.37 -3.52
CA PHE A 258 -17.52 2.20 -2.84
C PHE A 258 -18.03 1.12 -3.81
N SER A 259 -18.57 1.52 -4.97
CA SER A 259 -18.95 0.59 -6.03
C SER A 259 -17.73 -0.20 -6.51
N SER A 260 -16.59 0.47 -6.74
CA SER A 260 -15.36 -0.21 -7.17
C SER A 260 -14.85 -1.22 -6.13
N LEU A 261 -14.95 -0.89 -4.83
CA LEU A 261 -14.58 -1.81 -3.75
C LEU A 261 -15.46 -3.07 -3.70
N LEU A 262 -16.77 -2.94 -3.93
CA LEU A 262 -17.66 -4.11 -3.97
C LEU A 262 -17.44 -4.93 -5.24
N THR A 263 -17.20 -4.29 -6.38
CA THR A 263 -16.81 -4.93 -7.63
C THR A 263 -15.57 -5.80 -7.46
N HIS A 264 -14.60 -5.42 -6.62
CA HIS A 264 -13.44 -6.26 -6.30
C HIS A 264 -13.84 -7.62 -5.74
N SER A 265 -14.84 -7.64 -4.85
CA SER A 265 -15.35 -8.86 -4.25
C SER A 265 -16.14 -9.70 -5.25
N ILE A 266 -16.99 -9.06 -6.07
CA ILE A 266 -17.83 -9.75 -7.07
C ILE A 266 -16.97 -10.45 -8.12
N LEU A 267 -15.91 -9.77 -8.60
CA LEU A 267 -15.05 -10.28 -9.68
C LEU A 267 -13.86 -11.10 -9.16
N GLY A 268 -13.71 -11.29 -7.86
CA GLY A 268 -12.58 -12.03 -7.28
C GLY A 268 -11.21 -11.34 -7.47
N ILE A 269 -11.18 -10.06 -7.82
CA ILE A 269 -9.94 -9.28 -8.07
C ILE A 269 -9.38 -8.61 -6.81
N SER A 270 -9.72 -9.16 -5.64
CA SER A 270 -9.20 -8.69 -4.34
C SER A 270 -7.69 -8.92 -4.17
N GLY A 271 -7.09 -9.73 -5.06
CA GLY A 271 -5.70 -10.17 -5.01
C GLY A 271 -5.46 -11.37 -4.09
N VAL A 272 -6.52 -11.89 -3.46
CA VAL A 272 -6.46 -13.11 -2.65
C VAL A 272 -6.39 -14.32 -3.58
N ASN A 273 -5.37 -15.16 -3.39
CA ASN A 273 -5.31 -16.44 -4.07
C ASN A 273 -6.34 -17.41 -3.44
N PRO A 274 -7.24 -18.02 -4.23
CA PRO A 274 -8.23 -18.98 -3.72
C PRO A 274 -7.63 -20.21 -3.04
N ASP A 275 -6.37 -20.56 -3.35
CA ASP A 275 -5.67 -21.70 -2.75
C ASP A 275 -5.09 -21.41 -1.36
N TRP A 276 -5.18 -20.17 -0.88
CA TRP A 276 -4.68 -19.81 0.45
C TRP A 276 -5.65 -20.23 1.56
N ASN A 277 -5.12 -20.91 2.58
CA ASN A 277 -5.86 -21.17 3.83
C ASN A 277 -5.64 -20.02 4.81
N GLY A 278 -6.18 -18.86 4.43
CA GLY A 278 -5.96 -17.60 5.13
C GLY A 278 -4.70 -16.86 4.67
N TYR A 279 -4.65 -15.57 4.96
CA TYR A 279 -3.57 -14.67 4.55
C TYR A 279 -3.53 -13.48 5.50
N ILE A 280 -2.40 -12.77 5.53
CA ILE A 280 -2.24 -11.55 6.32
C ILE A 280 -2.28 -10.35 5.37
N LYS A 281 -3.05 -9.32 5.70
CA LYS A 281 -3.11 -8.07 4.93
C LYS A 281 -2.14 -7.04 5.51
N LEU A 282 -1.11 -6.65 4.76
CA LEU A 282 -0.17 -5.60 5.13
C LEU A 282 -0.61 -4.27 4.52
N ALA A 283 -1.05 -3.33 5.35
CA ALA A 283 -1.48 -2.00 4.91
C ALA A 283 -0.47 -0.93 5.31
N PHE A 284 -0.08 -0.08 4.35
CA PHE A 284 0.72 1.12 4.63
C PHE A 284 -0.15 2.33 5.03
N THR A 285 -1.47 2.22 4.83
CA THR A 285 -2.47 3.22 5.22
C THR A 285 -2.79 3.09 6.69
N PRO A 286 -3.04 4.19 7.41
CA PRO A 286 -3.61 4.11 8.75
C PRO A 286 -5.00 3.47 8.73
N PRO A 287 -5.45 2.85 9.84
CA PRO A 287 -6.79 2.30 9.96
C PRO A 287 -7.86 3.38 9.70
N VAL A 288 -8.93 2.99 9.02
CA VAL A 288 -10.10 3.84 8.80
C VAL A 288 -10.97 3.77 10.06
N PRO A 289 -11.48 4.90 10.58
CA PRO A 289 -12.30 4.90 11.79
C PRO A 289 -13.55 4.02 11.61
N ASP A 290 -13.94 3.36 12.70
CA ASP A 290 -15.12 2.49 12.78
C ASP A 290 -15.17 1.38 11.70
N THR A 291 -14.01 0.94 11.20
CA THR A 291 -13.94 -0.23 10.30
C THR A 291 -14.45 -1.47 11.04
N PRO A 292 -15.37 -2.27 10.46
CA PRO A 292 -15.84 -3.51 11.08
C PRO A 292 -14.68 -4.43 11.47
N SER A 293 -14.73 -4.99 12.70
CA SER A 293 -13.68 -5.84 13.25
C SER A 293 -13.34 -7.01 12.33
N SER A 294 -14.35 -7.63 11.72
CA SER A 294 -14.21 -8.72 10.75
C SER A 294 -13.32 -8.39 9.54
N LEU A 295 -13.18 -7.12 9.15
CA LEU A 295 -12.36 -6.67 8.02
C LEU A 295 -10.92 -6.32 8.41
N VAL A 296 -10.58 -6.40 9.69
CA VAL A 296 -9.25 -6.06 10.23
C VAL A 296 -8.60 -7.18 11.04
N LEU A 297 -9.28 -8.32 11.24
CA LEU A 297 -8.74 -9.43 12.03
C LEU A 297 -7.38 -9.94 11.53
N ASN A 298 -7.20 -10.06 10.22
CA ASN A 298 -5.95 -10.51 9.60
C ASN A 298 -5.07 -9.35 9.11
N LYS A 299 -5.26 -8.11 9.58
CA LYS A 299 -4.59 -6.92 9.04
C LYS A 299 -3.53 -6.37 9.99
N ILE A 300 -2.38 -6.02 9.43
CA ILE A 300 -1.28 -5.32 10.12
C ILE A 300 -0.96 -4.01 9.39
N TYR A 301 -0.51 -3.00 10.14
CA TYR A 301 -0.38 -1.61 9.66
C TYR A 301 1.05 -1.09 9.74
N TYR A 302 1.75 -1.00 8.62
CA TYR A 302 3.16 -0.65 8.58
C TYR A 302 3.40 0.78 8.11
N ARG A 303 4.52 1.33 8.54
CA ARG A 303 5.07 2.58 8.03
C ARG A 303 5.79 2.31 6.72
N THR A 304 5.73 3.26 5.80
CA THR A 304 6.53 3.22 4.56
C THR A 304 8.03 3.35 4.87
N ILE A 305 8.38 4.21 5.84
CA ILE A 305 9.73 4.39 6.37
C ILE A 305 9.69 4.20 7.91
N PRO A 306 10.62 3.42 8.50
CA PRO A 306 10.73 3.30 9.95
C PRO A 306 10.85 4.63 10.70
N LEU A 307 10.24 4.71 11.89
CA LEU A 307 10.12 5.94 12.69
C LEU A 307 11.47 6.59 13.05
N ASN A 308 12.51 5.79 13.28
CA ASN A 308 13.87 6.26 13.56
C ASN A 308 14.52 6.99 12.37
N LEU A 309 14.05 6.74 11.15
CA LEU A 309 14.51 7.41 9.94
C LEU A 309 13.59 8.59 9.58
N HIS A 310 12.27 8.42 9.69
CA HIS A 310 11.31 9.47 9.35
C HIS A 310 10.04 9.42 10.23
N ARG A 311 9.68 10.58 10.80
CA ARG A 311 8.59 10.68 11.79
C ARG A 311 7.19 10.53 11.21
N HIS A 312 6.92 11.19 10.09
CA HIS A 312 5.60 11.21 9.48
C HIS A 312 5.40 9.97 8.61
N ASN A 313 4.20 9.38 8.62
CA ASN A 313 3.89 8.30 7.69
C ASN A 313 2.99 8.83 6.58
N VAL A 314 3.41 8.61 5.35
CA VAL A 314 2.59 8.76 4.15
C VAL A 314 2.69 7.44 3.40
N THR A 315 1.57 6.94 2.90
CA THR A 315 1.56 5.72 2.07
C THR A 315 2.37 5.96 0.82
N PHE A 316 3.19 4.99 0.42
CA PHE A 316 4.19 5.21 -0.64
C PHE A 316 3.60 5.74 -1.96
N TRP A 317 2.46 5.20 -2.38
CA TRP A 317 1.76 5.64 -3.59
C TRP A 317 1.09 7.03 -3.47
N ARG A 318 1.06 7.64 -2.28
CA ARG A 318 0.60 9.03 -2.06
C ARG A 318 1.71 9.98 -1.67
N ALA A 319 2.92 9.47 -1.43
CA ALA A 319 4.03 10.26 -0.96
C ALA A 319 4.85 10.79 -2.13
N ARG A 320 5.54 11.90 -1.91
CA ARG A 320 6.81 12.22 -2.58
C ARG A 320 7.94 11.69 -1.72
N GLY A 321 8.75 10.81 -2.26
CA GLY A 321 9.99 10.36 -1.64
C GLY A 321 11.14 11.28 -1.98
N PHE A 322 11.95 11.66 -0.99
CA PHE A 322 13.12 12.52 -1.17
C PHE A 322 14.16 12.27 -0.07
N PHE A 323 15.33 12.88 -0.18
CA PHE A 323 16.35 12.87 0.87
C PHE A 323 16.38 14.18 1.65
N LYS A 324 16.47 14.11 2.97
CA LYS A 324 16.81 15.25 3.83
C LYS A 324 18.29 15.20 4.15
N ILE A 325 18.98 16.30 3.87
CA ILE A 325 20.41 16.45 4.14
C ILE A 325 20.59 17.52 5.21
N LYS A 326 21.09 17.12 6.38
CA LYS A 326 21.36 18.00 7.51
C LYS A 326 22.63 17.59 8.23
N ASN A 327 23.53 18.52 8.53
CA ASN A 327 24.77 18.27 9.28
C ASN A 327 25.59 17.05 8.75
N LYS A 328 25.75 16.94 7.42
CA LYS A 328 26.40 15.80 6.74
C LYS A 328 25.73 14.43 6.98
N THR A 329 24.45 14.41 7.33
CA THR A 329 23.66 13.19 7.41
C THR A 329 22.55 13.24 6.38
N THR A 330 22.42 12.17 5.60
CA THR A 330 21.37 12.02 4.61
C THR A 330 20.35 10.98 5.08
N LYS A 331 19.07 11.34 5.11
CA LYS A 331 17.99 10.43 5.52
C LYS A 331 16.83 10.44 4.53
N PRO A 332 16.22 9.29 4.23
CA PRO A 332 15.03 9.26 3.40
C PRO A 332 13.85 9.91 4.13
N ALA A 333 13.01 10.62 3.40
CA ALA A 333 11.85 11.32 3.93
C ALA A 333 10.66 11.22 2.98
N LEU A 334 9.47 11.44 3.53
CA LEU A 334 8.21 11.46 2.80
C LEU A 334 7.52 12.79 3.04
N ALA A 335 6.80 13.26 2.03
CA ALA A 335 5.86 14.36 2.14
C ALA A 335 4.60 14.07 1.32
N ASN A 336 3.48 14.69 1.70
CA ASN A 336 2.32 14.72 0.81
C ASN A 336 2.59 15.65 -0.37
N TRP A 337 1.91 15.43 -1.49
CA TRP A 337 2.01 16.30 -2.67
C TRP A 337 1.52 17.74 -2.43
N THR A 338 0.70 17.96 -1.40
CA THR A 338 0.20 19.29 -1.02
C THR A 338 1.16 20.11 -0.17
N GLU A 339 2.28 19.54 0.27
CA GLU A 339 3.26 20.26 1.10
C GLU A 339 4.22 21.06 0.21
N GLU A 340 4.38 22.36 0.43
CA GLU A 340 5.36 23.12 -0.35
C GLU A 340 6.77 22.85 0.19
N LEU A 341 7.65 22.31 -0.66
CA LEU A 341 9.03 21.98 -0.33
C LEU A 341 9.95 22.51 -1.42
N ASN A 342 11.01 23.22 -1.04
CA ASN A 342 12.06 23.66 -1.95
C ASN A 342 13.05 22.51 -2.21
N LEU A 343 12.57 21.47 -2.91
CA LEU A 343 13.38 20.32 -3.26
C LEU A 343 14.33 20.66 -4.40
N LYS A 344 15.62 20.39 -4.19
CA LYS A 344 16.63 20.45 -5.24
C LYS A 344 16.53 19.18 -6.10
N PRO A 345 16.46 19.31 -7.44
CA PRO A 345 16.37 18.17 -8.32
C PRO A 345 17.64 17.33 -8.25
N CYS A 346 17.47 16.02 -8.19
CA CYS A 346 18.55 15.04 -8.21
C CYS A 346 17.99 13.74 -8.75
N GLN A 347 18.83 12.99 -9.45
CA GLN A 347 18.45 11.70 -10.01
C GLN A 347 19.49 10.65 -9.66
N THR A 348 19.01 9.42 -9.55
CA THR A 348 19.87 8.27 -9.34
C THR A 348 19.49 7.18 -10.31
N THR A 349 20.44 6.80 -11.15
CA THR A 349 20.33 5.65 -12.04
C THR A 349 20.90 4.44 -11.31
N ILE A 350 20.08 3.39 -11.21
CA ILE A 350 20.44 2.13 -10.57
C ILE A 350 20.38 1.05 -11.64
N SER A 351 21.40 0.19 -11.67
CA SER A 351 21.51 -0.88 -12.67
C SER A 351 21.94 -2.19 -12.03
N ARG A 352 21.37 -3.30 -12.51
CA ARG A 352 21.77 -4.69 -12.20
C ARG A 352 21.63 -5.54 -13.46
N GLY A 353 22.77 -6.00 -14.01
CA GLY A 353 22.78 -6.68 -15.30
C GLY A 353 22.20 -5.78 -16.40
N TYR A 354 21.18 -6.25 -17.11
CA TYR A 354 20.48 -5.51 -18.17
C TYR A 354 19.32 -4.64 -17.67
N ILE A 355 18.96 -4.75 -16.38
CA ILE A 355 17.86 -3.97 -15.79
C ILE A 355 18.44 -2.67 -15.26
N ASN A 356 17.83 -1.55 -15.64
CA ASN A 356 18.16 -0.24 -15.11
C ASN A 356 16.89 0.57 -14.84
N ILE A 357 16.96 1.50 -13.91
CA ILE A 357 15.91 2.48 -13.63
C ILE A 357 16.53 3.78 -13.12
N THR A 358 16.01 4.91 -13.59
CA THR A 358 16.36 6.24 -13.07
C THR A 358 15.24 6.71 -12.17
N LEU A 359 15.59 7.00 -10.91
CA LEU A 359 14.66 7.49 -9.90
C LEU A 359 14.90 8.96 -9.61
N PRO A 360 13.83 9.75 -9.40
CA PRO A 360 13.99 11.05 -8.76
C PRO A 360 14.45 10.83 -7.31
N THR A 361 15.61 11.40 -6.99
CA THR A 361 16.24 11.38 -5.67
C THR A 361 16.45 12.79 -5.14
N ASN A 362 15.48 13.66 -5.48
CA ASN A 362 15.40 15.04 -5.02
C ASN A 362 15.74 15.16 -3.54
N TYR A 363 16.30 16.30 -3.15
CA TYR A 363 16.72 16.50 -1.77
C TYR A 363 16.35 17.86 -1.21
N LEU A 364 16.21 17.91 0.11
CA LEU A 364 15.99 19.11 0.90
C LEU A 364 17.23 19.38 1.75
N LEU A 365 17.79 20.58 1.63
CA LEU A 365 18.84 21.07 2.52
C LEU A 365 18.18 21.73 3.74
N GLU A 366 18.50 21.26 4.94
CA GLU A 366 18.00 21.80 6.22
C GLU A 366 19.09 22.39 7.12
#